data_AF-A0A1T4WAE8-F1
#
_entry.id   AF-A0A1T4WAE8-F1
#
_cell.length_a   1.000
_cell.length_b   1.000
_cell.length_c   1.000
_cell.angle_alpha   90.00
_cell.angle_beta   90.00
_cell.angle_gamma   90.00
#
_symmetry.space_group_name_H-M   'P 1'
#
loop_
_entity.id
_entity.type
_entity.pdbx_description
1 polymer ?
#
loop_
_entity_poly.entity_id
_entity_poly.type
_entity_poly.pdbx_seq_one_letter_code
_entity_poly.pdbx_strand_id
1 'polypeptide(L)'
;MRFYNREAEQQQLQLWSQQAAAGKSSLTLMVGRRRVGKTALLAQTYQGSALYLFVSRKAEPLLCEEFTEQIRGQLAIPIFGQPRQFREILEILF
;
A
#
# COMPACT_ATOMS: atom_id res chain seq x y z
N MET A 1 -0.73 -13.22 17.07
CA MET A 1 -1.21 -12.15 17.97
C MET A 1 -2.67 -11.90 17.65
N ARG A 2 -3.55 -11.77 18.64
CA ARG A 2 -4.95 -11.40 18.38
C ARG A 2 -5.01 -9.87 18.16
N PHE A 3 -5.68 -9.44 17.09
CA PHE A 3 -5.94 -8.04 16.79
C PHE A 3 -7.27 -7.66 17.46
N TYR A 4 -7.25 -6.72 18.40
CA TYR A 4 -8.40 -6.46 19.27
C TYR A 4 -9.00 -5.07 19.00
N ASN A 5 -10.33 -4.98 19.08
CA ASN A 5 -11.09 -3.74 19.26
C ASN A 5 -10.82 -2.68 18.19
N ARG A 6 -10.94 -3.09 16.93
CA ARG A 6 -10.69 -2.30 15.71
C ARG A 6 -11.63 -2.65 14.56
N GLU A 7 -12.66 -3.43 14.85
CA GLU A 7 -13.60 -3.97 13.89
C GLU A 7 -14.33 -2.84 13.14
N ALA A 8 -14.67 -1.75 13.84
CA ALA A 8 -15.29 -0.57 13.25
C ALA A 8 -14.36 0.11 12.22
N GLU A 9 -13.09 0.33 12.56
CA GLU A 9 -12.15 0.92 11.59
C GLU A 9 -11.85 -0.02 10.42
N GLN A 10 -11.82 -1.34 10.64
CA GLN A 10 -11.68 -2.32 9.56
C GLN A 10 -12.86 -2.26 8.59
N GLN A 11 -14.10 -2.25 9.11
CA GLN A 11 -15.30 -2.13 8.30
C GLN A 11 -15.31 -0.84 7.49
N GLN A 12 -14.91 0.27 8.10
CA GLN A 12 -14.86 1.56 7.42
C GLN A 12 -13.81 1.58 6.30
N LEU A 13 -12.63 1.01 6.53
CA LEU A 13 -11.59 0.87 5.51
C LEU A 13 -12.08 0.05 4.31
N GLN A 14 -12.72 -1.09 4.57
CA GLN A 14 -13.31 -1.95 3.53
C GLN A 14 -14.41 -1.22 2.74
N LEU A 15 -15.27 -0.46 3.42
CA LEU A 15 -16.30 0.35 2.78
C LEU A 15 -15.69 1.39 1.84
N TRP A 16 -14.64 2.10 2.27
CA TRP A 16 -13.94 3.06 1.41
C TRP A 16 -13.30 2.39 0.21
N SER A 17 -12.69 1.21 0.37
CA SER A 17 -12.14 0.45 -0.76
C SER A 17 -13.20 0.03 -1.78
N GLN A 18 -14.38 -0.40 -1.32
CA GLN A 18 -15.50 -0.74 -2.21
C GLN A 18 -16.00 0.49 -2.98
N GLN A 19 -16.13 1.62 -2.30
CA GLN A 19 -16.48 2.88 -2.94
C GLN A 19 -15.44 3.32 -3.96
N ALA A 20 -14.16 3.09 -3.67
CA ALA A 20 -13.08 3.42 -4.58
C ALA A 20 -13.13 2.58 -5.86
N ALA A 21 -13.35 1.27 -5.71
CA ALA A 21 -13.52 0.35 -6.82
C ALA A 21 -14.72 0.71 -7.72
N ALA A 22 -15.77 1.33 -7.16
CA ALA A 22 -16.95 1.78 -7.91
C ALA A 22 -16.76 3.10 -8.69
N GLY A 23 -15.51 3.57 -8.85
CA GLY A 23 -15.18 4.74 -9.68
C GLY A 23 -14.98 6.03 -8.90
N LYS A 24 -14.88 5.98 -7.56
CA LYS A 24 -14.51 7.16 -6.75
C LYS A 24 -13.02 7.11 -6.45
N SER A 25 -12.18 7.87 -7.18
CA SER A 25 -10.77 7.97 -6.80
C SER A 25 -10.64 8.48 -5.36
N SER A 26 -9.92 7.73 -4.52
CA SER A 26 -9.78 8.05 -3.10
C SER A 26 -8.32 7.97 -2.66
N LEU A 27 -7.77 9.10 -2.21
CA LEU A 27 -6.57 9.13 -1.40
C LEU A 27 -6.98 9.12 0.08
N THR A 28 -6.67 8.04 0.79
CA THR A 28 -6.97 7.93 2.23
C THR A 28 -5.69 8.12 3.05
N LEU A 29 -5.68 9.15 3.90
CA LEU A 29 -4.58 9.40 4.82
C LEU A 29 -4.92 8.89 6.23
N MET A 30 -4.16 7.90 6.72
CA MET A 30 -4.33 7.40 8.08
C MET A 30 -3.43 8.16 9.08
N VAL A 31 -4.02 9.08 9.83
CA VAL A 31 -3.33 9.89 10.85
C VAL A 31 -3.53 9.33 12.27
N GLY A 32 -2.63 9.68 13.19
CA GLY A 32 -2.75 9.31 14.61
C GLY A 32 -1.40 9.23 15.31
N ARG A 33 -1.41 9.09 16.64
CA ARG A 33 -0.20 9.08 17.49
C ARG A 33 0.78 7.94 17.09
N ARG A 34 2.04 8.09 17.48
CA ARG A 34 3.05 7.02 17.33
C ARG A 34 2.58 5.78 18.12
N ARG A 35 2.74 4.57 17.56
CA ARG A 35 2.41 3.27 18.18
C ARG A 35 0.93 2.94 18.41
N VAL A 36 -0.02 3.68 17.84
CA VAL A 36 -1.46 3.32 17.91
C VAL A 36 -1.89 2.18 16.99
N GLY A 37 -0.95 1.44 16.39
CA GLY A 37 -1.26 0.27 15.56
C GLY A 37 -1.74 0.56 14.13
N LYS A 38 -1.50 1.75 13.58
CA LYS A 38 -1.93 2.11 12.19
C LYS A 38 -1.49 1.10 11.14
N THR A 39 -0.20 0.80 11.07
CA THR A 39 0.35 -0.17 10.12
C THR A 39 -0.21 -1.57 10.35
N ALA A 40 -0.40 -1.98 11.62
CA ALA A 40 -0.98 -3.27 11.95
C ALA A 40 -2.44 -3.38 11.51
N LEU A 41 -3.23 -2.30 11.65
CA LEU A 41 -4.59 -2.24 11.13
C LEU A 41 -4.62 -2.45 9.63
N LEU A 42 -3.86 -1.66 8.86
CA LEU A 42 -3.82 -1.77 7.40
C LEU A 42 -3.34 -3.16 6.94
N ALA A 43 -2.29 -3.68 7.57
CA ALA A 43 -1.76 -5.01 7.25
C ALA A 43 -2.79 -6.12 7.50
N GLN A 44 -3.57 -6.02 8.59
CA GLN A 44 -4.61 -7.00 8.91
C GLN A 44 -5.82 -6.85 7.97
N THR A 45 -6.23 -5.62 7.66
CA THR A 45 -7.41 -5.35 6.83
C THR A 45 -7.21 -5.77 5.38
N TYR A 46 -6.00 -5.58 4.84
CA TYR A 46 -5.69 -5.80 3.42
C TYR A 46 -4.71 -6.95 3.19
N GLN A 47 -4.66 -7.89 4.12
CA GLN A 47 -3.73 -9.01 4.06
C GLN A 47 -3.97 -9.82 2.76
N GLY A 48 -2.97 -9.84 1.88
CA GLY A 48 -3.04 -10.56 0.60
C GLY A 48 -3.84 -9.87 -0.51
N SER A 49 -4.40 -8.69 -0.26
CA SER A 49 -5.23 -7.97 -1.24
C SER A 49 -4.70 -6.57 -1.59
N ALA A 50 -3.49 -6.22 -1.15
CA ALA A 50 -2.88 -4.92 -1.40
C ALA A 50 -1.37 -5.02 -1.62
N LEU A 51 -0.86 -4.16 -2.50
CA LEU A 51 0.58 -3.93 -2.68
C LEU A 51 1.09 -3.00 -1.57
N TYR A 52 2.04 -3.48 -0.77
CA TYR A 52 2.62 -2.72 0.34
C TYR A 52 4.01 -2.15 0.01
N LEU A 53 4.04 -0.89 -0.43
CA LEU A 53 5.27 -0.16 -0.73
C LEU A 53 5.84 0.52 0.52
N PHE A 54 6.88 -0.07 1.13
CA PHE A 54 7.49 0.48 2.35
C PHE A 54 8.56 1.53 2.05
N VAL A 55 8.29 2.78 2.40
CA VAL A 55 9.26 3.88 2.27
C VAL A 55 10.19 3.88 3.49
N SER A 56 11.37 3.29 3.34
CA SER A 56 12.43 3.30 4.36
C SER A 56 13.39 4.50 4.18
N ARG A 57 14.34 4.68 5.11
CA ARG A 57 15.40 5.70 4.99
C ARG A 57 16.48 5.24 4.01
N LYS A 58 16.16 5.24 2.71
CA LYS A 58 17.05 4.90 1.59
C LYS A 58 16.96 5.98 0.51
N ALA A 59 17.94 6.00 -0.38
CA ALA A 59 17.87 6.82 -1.58
C ALA A 59 16.72 6.34 -2.49
N GLU A 60 16.08 7.28 -3.20
CA GLU A 60 14.93 6.99 -4.07
C GLU A 60 15.18 5.85 -5.06
N PRO A 61 16.32 5.76 -5.78
CA PRO A 61 16.56 4.66 -6.72
C PRO A 61 16.55 3.27 -6.06
N LEU A 62 17.03 3.16 -4.81
CA LEU A 62 17.02 1.90 -4.06
C LEU A 62 15.61 1.51 -3.64
N LEU A 63 14.77 2.49 -3.30
CA LEU A 63 13.35 2.25 -3.02
C LEU A 63 12.62 1.80 -4.29
N CYS A 64 12.90 2.43 -5.44
CA CYS A 64 12.31 2.04 -6.73
C CYS A 64 12.71 0.62 -7.14
N GLU A 65 13.94 0.20 -6.87
CA GLU A 65 14.38 -1.20 -7.07
C GLU A 65 13.57 -2.17 -6.20
N GLU A 66 13.43 -1.87 -4.91
CA GLU A 66 12.60 -2.67 -3.98
C GLU A 66 11.13 -2.75 -4.41
N PHE A 67 10.56 -1.62 -4.85
CA PHE A 67 9.18 -1.56 -5.33
C PHE A 67 8.99 -2.35 -6.62
N THR A 68 9.96 -2.28 -7.54
CA THR A 68 9.94 -3.04 -8.80
C THR A 68 9.88 -4.54 -8.54
N GLU A 69 10.71 -5.04 -7.61
CA GLU A 69 10.68 -6.46 -7.24
C GLU A 69 9.36 -6.87 -6.58
N GLN A 70 8.80 -6.02 -5.72
CA GLN A 70 7.48 -6.27 -5.12
C GLN A 70 6.36 -6.29 -6.16
N ILE A 71 6.37 -5.37 -7.13
CA ILE A 71 5.38 -5.29 -8.20
C ILE A 71 5.47 -6.53 -9.09
N ARG A 72 6.67 -6.92 -9.52
CA ARG A 72 6.89 -8.15 -10.31
C ARG A 72 6.36 -9.39 -9.57
N GLY A 73 6.69 -9.51 -8.28
CA GLY A 73 6.33 -10.68 -7.47
C GLY A 73 4.84 -10.78 -7.12
N GLN A 74 4.17 -9.66 -6.84
CA GLN A 74 2.77 -9.67 -6.38
C GLN A 74 1.76 -9.46 -7.50
N LEU A 75 2.07 -8.63 -8.49
CA LEU A 75 1.14 -8.26 -9.56
C LEU A 75 1.42 -8.99 -10.88
N ALA A 76 2.54 -9.71 -10.98
CA ALA A 76 2.98 -10.40 -12.20
C ALA A 76 3.05 -9.48 -13.44
N ILE A 77 3.29 -8.19 -13.23
CA ILE A 77 3.44 -7.20 -14.30
C ILE A 77 4.90 -7.24 -14.82
N PRO A 78 5.12 -7.41 -16.13
CA PRO A 78 6.47 -7.34 -16.69
C PRO A 78 6.95 -5.88 -16.70
N ILE A 79 7.95 -5.57 -15.87
CA ILE A 79 8.61 -4.26 -15.87
C ILE A 79 9.92 -4.36 -16.65
N PHE A 80 10.02 -3.62 -17.75
CA PHE A 80 11.23 -3.49 -18.55
C PHE A 80 12.06 -2.29 -18.08
N GLY A 81 13.38 -2.46 -17.99
CA GLY A 81 14.27 -1.42 -17.49
C GLY A 81 14.35 -1.36 -15.95
N GLN A 82 14.87 -0.24 -15.45
CA GLN A 82 15.09 0.02 -14.02
C GLN A 82 14.52 1.40 -13.68
N PRO A 83 13.26 1.47 -13.20
CA PRO A 83 12.69 2.71 -12.68
C PRO A 83 13.60 3.29 -11.58
N ARG A 84 13.91 4.58 -11.63
CA ARG A 84 14.75 5.24 -10.63
C ARG A 84 14.04 6.37 -9.89
N GLN A 85 12.86 6.77 -10.36
CA GLN A 85 12.03 7.80 -9.77
C GLN A 85 10.66 7.25 -9.37
N PHE A 86 10.06 7.79 -8.31
CA PHE A 86 8.71 7.39 -7.88
C PHE A 86 7.65 7.65 -8.94
N ARG A 87 7.84 8.65 -9.80
CA ARG A 87 6.93 8.89 -10.93
C ARG A 87 6.84 7.66 -11.82
N GLU A 88 7.97 7.06 -12.19
CA GLU A 88 8.01 5.89 -13.06
C GLU A 88 7.31 4.69 -12.40
N ILE A 89 7.45 4.53 -11.07
CA ILE A 89 6.71 3.49 -10.32
C ILE A 89 5.20 3.73 -10.36
N LEU A 90 4.76 4.98 -10.22
CA LEU A 90 3.33 5.31 -10.27
C LEU A 90 2.76 5.13 -11.69
N GLU A 91 3.50 5.49 -12.73
CA GLU A 91 3.13 5.26 -14.15
C GLU A 91 2.98 3.76 -14.49
N ILE A 92 3.67 2.87 -13.77
CA ILE A 92 3.50 1.42 -13.91
C ILE A 92 2.19 0.94 -13.26
N LEU A 93 1.73 1.61 -12.19
CA LEU A 93 0.61 1.17 -11.36
C LEU A 93 -0.73 1.80 -11.74
N PHE A 94 -0.73 2.96 -12.39
CA PHE A 94 -1.90 3.76 -12.72
C PHE A 94 -1.91 4.17 -14.19
#